data_AF-A0AA38L6R5-F1
#
_entry.id   AF-A0AA38L6R5-F1
#
_cell.length_a   1.000
_cell.length_b   1.000
_cell.length_c   1.000
_cell.angle_alpha   90.00
_cell.angle_beta   90.00
_cell.angle_gamma   90.00
#
_symmetry.space_group_name_H-M   'P 1'
#
loop_
_entity.id
_entity.type
_entity.pdbx_description
1 polymer ?
#
loop_
_entity_poly.entity_id
_entity_poly.type
_entity_poly.pdbx_seq_one_letter_code
_entity_poly.pdbx_strand_id
1 'polypeptide(L)'
;RCNNVVAEIPSALLLFMMLLMAFPFPSRAHIPKEVAQQINNINENGEYYGLIVVGNAEIQALIGNGGVFQPDADLPTVDASARRFRVGKIGKHRTILVMCGSVM
;
A
#
# COMPACT_ATOMS: atom_id res chain seq x y z
N ARG A 1 -37.30 14.31 39.08
CA ARG A 1 -37.80 15.07 37.91
C ARG A 1 -36.64 15.18 36.93
N CYS A 2 -36.49 14.19 36.04
CA CYS A 2 -35.40 14.20 35.06
C CYS A 2 -35.78 15.18 33.95
N ASN A 3 -35.07 16.30 33.86
CA ASN A 3 -35.22 17.22 32.75
C ASN A 3 -34.45 16.61 31.57
N ASN A 4 -35.18 16.08 30.61
CA ASN A 4 -34.64 15.75 29.30
C ASN A 4 -34.17 17.06 28.66
N VAL A 5 -32.86 17.29 28.64
CA VAL A 5 -32.26 18.34 27.81
C VAL A 5 -32.30 17.81 26.37
N VAL A 6 -33.45 17.96 25.72
CA VAL A 6 -33.53 17.84 24.27
C VAL A 6 -32.82 19.07 23.74
N ALA A 7 -31.57 18.91 23.35
CA ALA A 7 -30.84 19.96 22.66
C ALA A 7 -31.56 20.21 21.34
N GLU A 8 -32.35 21.28 21.27
CA GLU A 8 -32.93 21.80 20.05
C GLU A 8 -31.76 22.19 19.12
N ILE A 9 -31.39 21.29 18.21
CA ILE A 9 -30.32 21.55 17.24
C ILE A 9 -30.84 22.65 16.32
N PRO A 10 -30.22 23.85 16.30
CA PRO A 10 -30.69 24.94 15.48
C PRO A 10 -30.66 24.50 14.01
N SER A 11 -31.74 24.80 13.27
CA SER A 11 -31.92 24.43 11.87
C SER A 11 -30.74 24.85 10.97
N ALA A 12 -30.08 25.96 11.31
CA ALA A 12 -28.86 26.43 10.67
C ALA A 12 -27.68 25.45 10.82
N LEU A 13 -27.54 24.79 11.96
CA LEU A 13 -26.49 23.80 12.20
C LEU A 13 -26.73 22.51 11.41
N LEU A 14 -28.00 22.09 11.29
CA LEU A 14 -28.41 20.97 10.44
C LEU A 14 -28.12 21.24 8.95
N LEU A 15 -28.46 22.45 8.47
CA LEU A 15 -28.13 22.90 7.11
C LEU A 15 -26.62 22.93 6.86
N PHE A 16 -25.84 23.41 7.83
CA PHE A 16 -24.39 23.44 7.73
C PHE A 16 -23.79 22.03 7.67
N MET A 17 -24.28 21.08 8.49
CA MET A 17 -23.83 19.69 8.43
C MET A 17 -24.20 19.01 7.10
N MET A 18 -25.40 19.25 6.58
CA MET A 18 -25.80 18.75 5.25
C MET A 18 -24.93 19.33 4.14
N LEU A 19 -24.54 20.60 4.24
CA LEU A 19 -23.61 21.24 3.32
C LEU A 19 -22.22 20.59 3.36
N LEU A 20 -21.72 20.25 4.55
CA LEU A 20 -20.42 19.57 4.71
C LEU A 20 -20.41 18.16 4.10
N MET A 21 -21.53 17.42 4.16
CA MET A 21 -21.65 16.11 3.51
C MET A 21 -21.81 16.18 1.99
N ALA A 22 -22.28 17.31 1.47
CA ALA A 22 -22.45 17.53 0.02
C ALA A 22 -21.11 17.78 -0.70
N PHE A 23 -20.04 18.08 0.03
CA PHE A 23 -18.69 18.09 -0.52
C PHE A 23 -18.12 16.67 -0.45
N PRO A 24 -18.04 15.93 -1.57
CA PRO A 24 -17.24 14.71 -1.58
C PRO A 24 -15.80 15.14 -1.29
N PHE A 25 -15.29 14.78 -0.13
CA PHE A 25 -13.85 14.71 0.09
C PHE A 25 -13.42 13.43 -0.61
N PRO A 26 -12.82 13.47 -1.82
CA PRO A 26 -12.24 12.27 -2.38
C PRO A 26 -11.15 11.83 -1.40
N SER A 27 -11.41 10.76 -0.65
CA SER A 27 -10.37 10.05 0.07
C SER A 27 -9.45 9.47 -0.99
N ARG A 28 -8.40 10.22 -1.31
CA ARG A 28 -7.36 9.79 -2.22
C ARG A 28 -6.55 8.72 -1.50
N ALA A 29 -7.08 7.50 -1.46
CA ALA A 29 -6.27 6.29 -1.53
C ALA A 29 -5.62 6.21 -2.93
N HIS A 30 -4.99 7.32 -3.33
CA HIS A 30 -4.48 7.53 -4.67
C HIS A 30 -3.08 6.97 -4.67
N ILE A 31 -2.95 5.77 -5.21
CA ILE A 31 -1.67 5.29 -5.72
C ILE A 31 -1.20 6.36 -6.71
N PRO A 32 -0.01 6.99 -6.50
CA PRO A 32 0.53 7.97 -7.44
C PRO A 32 0.51 7.39 -8.86
N LYS A 33 0.25 8.22 -9.87
CA LYS A 33 0.15 7.77 -11.26
C LYS A 33 1.41 7.03 -11.71
N GLU A 34 2.55 7.46 -11.22
CA GLU A 34 3.87 6.89 -11.46
C GLU A 34 3.96 5.46 -10.90
N VAL A 35 3.48 5.26 -9.67
CA VAL A 35 3.43 3.94 -9.02
C VAL A 35 2.42 3.04 -9.72
N ALA A 36 1.27 3.57 -10.14
CA ALA A 36 0.27 2.82 -10.89
C ALA A 36 0.82 2.36 -12.25
N GLN A 37 1.59 3.21 -12.93
CA GLN A 37 2.26 2.87 -14.18
C GLN A 37 3.34 1.80 -13.98
N GLN A 38 4.15 1.90 -12.91
CA GLN A 38 5.12 0.86 -12.53
C GLN A 38 4.44 -0.49 -12.30
N ILE A 39 3.32 -0.51 -11.56
CA ILE A 39 2.54 -1.73 -11.33
C ILE A 39 2.00 -2.30 -12.66
N ASN A 40 1.51 -1.44 -13.55
CA ASN A 40 1.03 -1.88 -14.86
C ASN A 40 2.15 -2.53 -15.69
N ASN A 41 3.33 -1.91 -15.73
CA ASN A 41 4.49 -2.47 -16.44
C ASN A 41 4.90 -3.84 -15.88
N ILE A 42 4.84 -4.02 -14.56
CA ILE A 42 5.11 -5.32 -13.92
C ILE A 42 4.07 -6.36 -14.34
N ASN A 43 2.78 -5.99 -14.33
CA ASN A 43 1.70 -6.90 -14.69
C ASN A 43 1.77 -7.34 -16.16
N GLU A 44 2.23 -6.46 -17.05
CA GLU A 44 2.43 -6.77 -18.48
C GLU A 44 3.54 -7.80 -18.73
N ASN A 45 4.50 -7.92 -17.80
CA ASN A 45 5.54 -8.95 -17.89
C ASN A 45 5.00 -10.36 -17.60
N GLY A 46 3.77 -10.50 -17.10
CA GLY A 46 3.11 -11.77 -16.82
C GLY A 46 3.21 -12.20 -15.35
N GLU A 47 3.12 -13.50 -15.09
CA GLU A 47 2.97 -13.99 -13.72
C GLU A 47 4.24 -13.85 -12.86
N TYR A 48 4.02 -13.52 -11.58
CA TYR A 48 5.04 -13.45 -10.53
C TYR A 48 4.60 -14.29 -9.33
N TYR A 49 5.56 -14.94 -8.68
CA TYR A 49 5.35 -15.53 -7.36
C TYR A 49 5.50 -14.46 -6.28
N GLY A 50 4.50 -14.31 -5.42
CA GLY A 50 4.59 -13.44 -4.24
C GLY A 50 5.31 -14.16 -3.10
N LEU A 51 6.45 -13.63 -2.67
CA LEU A 51 7.18 -14.12 -1.50
C LEU A 51 7.02 -13.12 -0.35
N ILE A 52 6.30 -13.53 0.69
CA ILE A 52 6.08 -12.72 1.88
C ILE A 52 7.08 -13.15 2.95
N VAL A 53 7.79 -12.18 3.51
CA VAL A 53 8.84 -12.39 4.50
C VAL A 53 8.50 -11.63 5.78
N VAL A 54 8.79 -12.22 6.95
CA VAL A 54 8.34 -11.71 8.23
C VAL A 54 9.30 -10.66 8.78
N GLY A 55 10.62 -10.81 8.59
CA GLY A 55 11.59 -9.91 9.22
C GLY A 55 12.83 -9.59 8.39
N ASN A 56 13.66 -8.70 8.94
CA ASN A 56 14.89 -8.26 8.30
C ASN A 56 15.90 -9.38 8.07
N ALA A 57 16.06 -10.31 9.02
CA ALA A 57 17.02 -11.40 8.90
C ALA A 57 16.73 -12.28 7.68
N GLU A 58 15.46 -12.60 7.45
CA GLU A 58 15.02 -13.42 6.32
C GLU A 58 15.17 -12.67 4.99
N ILE A 59 14.84 -11.37 4.97
CA ILE A 59 15.10 -10.54 3.78
C ILE A 59 16.59 -10.51 3.47
N GLN A 60 17.46 -10.28 4.46
CA GLN A 60 18.91 -10.23 4.27
C GLN A 60 19.49 -11.56 3.79
N ALA A 61 18.93 -12.70 4.23
CA ALA A 61 19.32 -14.01 3.70
C ALA A 61 18.96 -14.17 2.21
N LEU A 62 17.91 -13.51 1.73
CA LEU A 62 17.48 -13.55 0.34
C LEU A 62 18.23 -12.56 -0.57
N ILE A 63 18.47 -11.33 -0.09
CA ILE A 63 19.02 -10.22 -0.90
C ILE A 63 20.49 -9.89 -0.62
N GLY A 64 21.05 -10.43 0.46
CA GLY A 64 22.42 -10.13 0.89
C GLY A 64 23.48 -10.83 0.04
N ASN A 65 24.74 -10.76 0.48
CA ASN A 65 25.84 -11.41 -0.23
C ASN A 65 25.63 -12.93 -0.29
N GLY A 66 25.54 -13.47 -1.50
CA GLY A 66 25.23 -14.88 -1.75
C GLY A 66 23.73 -15.23 -1.70
N GLY A 67 22.86 -14.22 -1.61
CA GLY A 67 21.41 -14.39 -1.67
C GLY A 67 20.92 -14.89 -3.03
N VAL A 68 19.79 -15.60 -3.03
CA VAL A 68 19.20 -16.20 -4.24
C VAL A 68 18.31 -15.24 -5.03
N PHE A 69 17.95 -14.11 -4.44
CA PHE A 69 17.12 -13.10 -5.07
C PHE A 69 17.97 -12.21 -5.99
N GLN A 70 17.61 -12.21 -7.27
CA GLN A 70 18.22 -11.35 -8.28
C GLN A 70 17.24 -10.23 -8.61
N PRO A 71 17.55 -8.96 -8.26
CA PRO A 71 16.69 -7.82 -8.58
C PRO A 71 16.50 -7.66 -10.09
N ASP A 72 15.34 -7.14 -10.48
CA ASP A 72 15.10 -6.69 -11.85
C ASP A 72 16.05 -5.52 -12.19
N ALA A 73 16.53 -5.46 -13.43
CA ALA A 73 17.51 -4.46 -13.85
C ALA A 73 16.88 -3.07 -14.03
N ASP A 74 15.64 -3.01 -14.49
CA ASP A 74 14.97 -1.77 -14.88
C ASP A 74 14.09 -1.24 -13.74
N LEU A 75 13.38 -2.14 -13.05
CA LEU A 75 12.47 -1.78 -11.97
C LEU A 75 12.68 -2.69 -10.75
N PRO A 76 13.78 -2.55 -10.00
CA PRO A 76 14.10 -3.44 -8.88
C PRO A 76 13.14 -3.31 -7.68
N THR A 77 12.45 -2.18 -7.54
CA THR A 77 11.55 -1.90 -6.42
C THR A 77 10.36 -1.03 -6.80
N VAL A 78 9.22 -1.29 -6.17
CA VAL A 78 8.03 -0.44 -6.18
C VAL A 78 7.58 -0.20 -4.73
N ASP A 79 7.48 1.06 -4.34
CA ASP A 79 7.02 1.44 -3.01
C ASP A 79 5.52 1.77 -3.08
N ALA A 80 4.68 0.97 -2.42
CA ALA A 80 3.22 1.11 -2.43
C ALA A 80 2.65 0.74 -1.05
N SER A 81 1.61 1.45 -0.60
CA SER A 81 0.94 1.17 0.69
C SER A 81 1.92 1.12 1.88
N ALA A 82 2.90 2.04 1.89
CA ALA A 82 3.98 2.10 2.89
C ALA A 82 4.86 0.83 2.97
N ARG A 83 4.89 0.03 1.91
CA ARG A 83 5.70 -1.19 1.79
C ARG A 83 6.58 -1.13 0.55
N ARG A 84 7.76 -1.73 0.66
CA ARG A 84 8.69 -1.91 -0.44
C ARG A 84 8.51 -3.29 -1.05
N PHE A 85 7.97 -3.33 -2.25
CA PHE A 85 7.91 -4.53 -3.09
C PHE A 85 9.19 -4.59 -3.91
N ARG A 86 9.96 -5.66 -3.75
CA ARG A 86 11.20 -5.90 -4.52
C ARG A 86 10.86 -6.81 -5.68
N VAL A 87 11.10 -6.36 -6.89
CA VAL A 87 10.80 -7.10 -8.12
C VAL A 87 12.09 -7.73 -8.61
N GLY A 88 12.01 -8.99 -9.00
CA GLY A 88 13.18 -9.73 -9.46
C GLY A 88 12.84 -11.18 -9.74
N LYS A 89 13.81 -12.06 -9.51
CA LYS A 89 13.67 -13.51 -9.72
C LYS A 89 14.44 -14.31 -8.69
N ILE A 90 13.94 -15.51 -8.40
CA ILE A 90 14.65 -16.55 -7.66
C ILE A 90 14.76 -17.76 -8.59
N GLY A 91 15.99 -18.13 -8.95
CA GLY A 91 16.24 -19.15 -9.98
C GLY A 91 15.64 -18.73 -11.33
N LYS A 92 14.69 -19.52 -11.84
CA LYS A 92 13.98 -19.25 -13.11
C LYS A 92 12.63 -18.56 -12.93
N HIS A 93 12.20 -18.34 -11.70
CA HIS A 93 10.87 -17.83 -11.39
C HIS A 93 10.93 -16.35 -11.08
N ARG A 94 10.07 -15.56 -11.73
CA ARG A 94 9.86 -14.16 -11.39
C ARG A 94 9.21 -14.08 -10.02
N THR A 95 9.71 -13.19 -9.17
CA THR A 95 9.33 -13.10 -7.77
C THR A 95 9.16 -11.66 -7.36
N ILE A 96 8.07 -11.36 -6.66
CA ILE A 96 7.89 -10.12 -5.93
C ILE A 96 8.07 -10.44 -4.45
N LEU A 97 9.11 -9.88 -3.86
CA LEU A 97 9.46 -10.05 -2.45
C LEU A 97 8.95 -8.85 -1.65
N VAL A 98 8.20 -9.10 -0.58
CA VAL A 98 7.69 -8.05 0.33
C VAL A 98 7.84 -8.46 1.78
N MET A 99 8.26 -7.51 2.62
CA MET A 99 8.28 -7.71 4.07
C MET A 99 6.90 -7.37 4.66
N CYS A 100 6.37 -8.25 5.51
CA CYS A 100 5.10 -8.06 6.22
C CYS A 100 5.27 -7.65 7.68
N GLY A 101 6.44 -7.88 8.29
CA GLY A 101 6.69 -7.50 9.67
C GLY A 101 6.74 -5.99 9.89
N SER A 102 6.43 -5.58 11.12
CA SER A 102 6.73 -4.25 11.61
C SER A 102 8.24 -4.06 11.68
N VAL A 103 8.71 -2.94 11.17
CA VAL A 103 10.02 -2.39 11.54
C VAL A 103 9.91 -2.04 13.02
N MET A 104 10.29 -2.98 13.90
CA MET A 104 10.54 -2.71 15.32
C MET A 104 12.02 -2.47 15.51
#